data_AF-A0A971EPW5-F1
#
_entry.id   AF-A0A971EPW5-F1
#
_cell.length_a   1.000
_cell.length_b   1.000
_cell.length_c   1.000
_cell.angle_alpha   90.00
_cell.angle_beta   90.00
_cell.angle_gamma   90.00
#
_symmetry.space_group_name_H-M   'P 1'
#
loop_
_entity.id
_entity.type
_entity.pdbx_description
1 polymer ?
#
loop_
_entity_poly.entity_id
_entity_poly.type
_entity_poly.pdbx_seq_one_letter_code
_entity_poly.pdbx_strand_id
1 'polypeptide(L)'
;MDNSLVSQIKRGLKVTVNYFIALLIFGVFLMPLLSFVKDNANTFVFCYSLVMFLVMFYLIYVEMRVMAFKEKRPQYNINPSPFKGLLYGFIGIIPLIVIELVLIFVSFPEDLLTLKKRLYQGFAGPLYWFSSLIGNEPVHYVISFVLLVVIAFLGYYAGHKDFLLVTFVYDKLGIKRNKKTARREARKF
;
A
#
# COMPACT_ATOMS: atom_id res chain seq x y z
N MET A 1 19.80 2.59 -14.54
CA MET A 1 18.77 3.34 -13.80
C MET A 1 19.29 4.73 -13.62
N ASP A 2 18.59 5.73 -14.14
CA ASP A 2 18.94 7.13 -13.94
C ASP A 2 18.44 7.62 -12.57
N ASN A 3 19.20 8.50 -11.91
CA ASN A 3 18.88 9.13 -10.63
C ASN A 3 18.21 10.51 -10.79
N SER A 4 17.85 10.91 -12.01
CA SER A 4 17.09 12.13 -12.29
C SER A 4 15.82 12.25 -11.45
N LEU A 5 15.40 13.48 -11.18
CA LEU A 5 14.18 13.79 -10.42
C LEU A 5 12.94 13.11 -11.01
N VAL A 6 12.80 13.12 -12.34
CA VAL A 6 11.69 12.47 -13.05
C VAL A 6 11.64 10.96 -12.75
N SER A 7 12.80 10.31 -12.75
CA SER A 7 12.93 8.89 -12.43
C SER A 7 12.54 8.60 -10.98
N GLN A 8 12.90 9.48 -10.03
CA GLN A 8 12.51 9.36 -8.62
C GLN A 8 11.00 9.54 -8.43
N ILE A 9 10.39 10.54 -9.10
CA ILE A 9 8.94 10.76 -9.05
C ILE A 9 8.20 9.54 -9.60
N LYS A 10 8.60 9.05 -10.78
CA LYS A 10 7.98 7.87 -11.41
C LYS A 10 8.06 6.62 -10.52
N ARG A 11 9.15 6.48 -9.75
CA ARG A 11 9.31 5.39 -8.77
C ARG A 11 8.40 5.54 -7.57
N GLY A 12 8.30 6.74 -7.00
CA GLY A 12 7.37 7.04 -5.91
C GLY A 12 5.91 6.81 -6.30
N LEU A 13 5.51 7.22 -7.52
CA LEU A 13 4.15 7.01 -8.04
C LEU A 13 3.76 5.53 -8.19
N LYS A 14 4.70 4.59 -8.14
CA LYS A 14 4.34 3.16 -8.08
C LYS A 14 3.59 2.80 -6.81
N VAL A 15 3.85 3.49 -5.70
CA VAL A 15 3.07 3.34 -4.45
C VAL A 15 1.60 3.70 -4.72
N THR A 16 1.37 4.83 -5.41
CA THR A 16 0.04 5.29 -5.83
C THR A 16 -0.64 4.26 -6.74
N VAL A 17 0.06 3.73 -7.74
CA VAL A 17 -0.49 2.72 -8.66
C VAL A 17 -0.91 1.47 -7.90
N ASN A 18 -0.05 0.95 -7.01
CA ASN A 18 -0.36 -0.22 -6.20
C ASN A 18 -1.54 0.03 -5.24
N TYR A 19 -1.65 1.25 -4.70
CA TYR A 19 -2.83 1.67 -3.94
C TYR A 19 -4.10 1.60 -4.78
N PHE A 20 -4.09 2.18 -5.99
CA PHE A 20 -5.24 2.16 -6.89
C PHE A 20 -5.63 0.75 -7.34
N ILE A 21 -4.65 -0.14 -7.56
CA ILE A 21 -4.94 -1.55 -7.85
C ILE A 21 -5.71 -2.18 -6.68
N ALA A 22 -5.23 -2.00 -5.45
CA ALA A 22 -5.92 -2.52 -4.27
C ALA A 22 -7.30 -1.88 -4.05
N LEU A 23 -7.43 -0.57 -4.29
CA LEU A 23 -8.69 0.16 -4.21
C LEU A 23 -9.71 -0.32 -5.25
N LEU A 24 -9.26 -0.58 -6.49
CA LEU A 24 -10.12 -1.12 -7.55
C LEU A 24 -10.62 -2.51 -7.17
N ILE A 25 -9.73 -3.39 -6.72
CA ILE A 25 -10.12 -4.73 -6.24
C ILE A 25 -11.11 -4.58 -5.06
N PHE A 26 -10.81 -3.68 -4.11
CA PHE A 26 -11.68 -3.40 -2.98
C PHE A 26 -13.09 -3.04 -3.47
N GLY A 27 -13.23 -2.04 -4.34
CA GLY A 27 -14.51 -1.55 -4.83
C GLY A 27 -15.28 -2.56 -5.68
N VAL A 28 -14.61 -3.28 -6.59
CA VAL A 28 -15.24 -4.28 -7.46
C VAL A 28 -15.84 -5.44 -6.66
N PHE A 29 -15.14 -5.92 -5.64
CA PHE A 29 -15.58 -7.08 -4.86
C PHE A 29 -16.42 -6.70 -3.64
N LEU A 30 -16.47 -5.43 -3.23
CA LEU A 30 -17.20 -5.01 -2.03
C LEU A 30 -18.69 -5.36 -2.11
N MET A 31 -19.37 -4.96 -3.20
CA MET A 31 -20.82 -5.15 -3.33
C MET A 31 -21.23 -6.63 -3.45
N PRO A 32 -20.58 -7.45 -4.30
CA PRO A 32 -20.84 -8.89 -4.32
C PRO A 32 -20.63 -9.54 -2.96
N LEU A 33 -19.55 -9.20 -2.26
CA LEU A 33 -19.26 -9.80 -0.96
C LEU A 33 -20.25 -9.35 0.12
N LEU A 34 -20.67 -8.09 0.12
CA LEU A 34 -21.69 -7.58 1.04
C LEU A 34 -23.03 -8.29 0.87
N SER A 35 -23.40 -8.70 -0.35
CA SER A 35 -24.64 -9.43 -0.60
C SER A 35 -24.73 -10.79 0.12
N PHE A 36 -23.58 -11.39 0.47
CA PHE A 36 -23.53 -12.64 1.23
C PHE A 36 -23.59 -12.42 2.74
N VAL A 37 -23.47 -11.17 3.21
CA VAL A 37 -23.44 -10.81 4.63
C VAL A 37 -24.79 -10.21 5.01
N LYS A 38 -25.64 -11.02 5.64
CA LYS A 38 -27.00 -10.63 6.03
C LYS A 38 -27.00 -9.71 7.26
N ASP A 39 -26.13 -10.01 8.23
CA ASP A 39 -26.03 -9.29 9.49
C ASP A 39 -24.61 -8.74 9.68
N ASN A 40 -24.53 -7.50 10.17
CA ASN A 40 -23.29 -6.84 10.59
C ASN A 40 -22.33 -6.40 9.46
N ALA A 41 -22.88 -5.70 8.45
CA ALA A 41 -22.12 -5.14 7.32
C ALA A 41 -20.91 -4.28 7.73
N ASN A 42 -21.00 -3.51 8.81
CA ASN A 42 -19.90 -2.65 9.26
C ASN A 42 -18.67 -3.46 9.69
N THR A 43 -18.87 -4.52 10.48
CA THR A 43 -17.77 -5.43 10.88
C THR A 43 -17.19 -6.14 9.66
N PHE A 44 -18.03 -6.51 8.70
CA PHE A 44 -17.53 -7.11 7.46
C PHE A 44 -16.65 -6.13 6.67
N VAL A 45 -17.09 -4.89 6.44
CA VAL A 45 -16.30 -3.87 5.73
C VAL A 45 -14.97 -3.62 6.45
N PHE A 46 -14.98 -3.57 7.78
CA PHE A 46 -13.76 -3.48 8.58
C PHE A 46 -12.81 -4.65 8.29
N CYS A 47 -13.25 -5.90 8.44
CA CYS A 47 -12.41 -7.07 8.21
C CYS A 47 -11.95 -7.17 6.75
N TYR A 48 -12.82 -6.89 5.79
CA TYR A 48 -12.51 -6.89 4.36
C TYR A 48 -11.46 -5.83 4.02
N SER A 49 -11.57 -4.63 4.58
CA SER A 49 -10.54 -3.60 4.41
C SER A 49 -9.19 -4.00 4.97
N LEU A 50 -9.16 -4.75 6.09
CA LEU A 50 -7.92 -5.31 6.63
C LEU A 50 -7.31 -6.39 5.71
N VAL A 51 -8.13 -7.24 5.09
CA VAL A 51 -7.64 -8.20 4.09
C VAL A 51 -7.07 -7.47 2.87
N MET A 52 -7.78 -6.47 2.36
CA MET A 52 -7.33 -5.66 1.23
C MET A 52 -6.09 -4.83 1.56
N PHE A 53 -5.95 -4.38 2.81
CA PHE A 53 -4.73 -3.79 3.32
C PHE A 53 -3.54 -4.75 3.19
N LEU A 54 -3.69 -6.03 3.54
CA LEU A 54 -2.60 -7.01 3.44
C LEU A 54 -2.18 -7.26 1.97
N VAL A 55 -3.15 -7.30 1.05
CA VAL A 55 -2.87 -7.40 -0.39
C VAL A 55 -2.09 -6.17 -0.86
N MET A 56 -2.58 -4.97 -0.53
CA MET A 56 -1.91 -3.70 -0.86
C MET A 56 -0.51 -3.62 -0.25
N PHE A 57 -0.37 -4.02 1.01
CA PHE A 57 0.89 -4.08 1.75
C PHE A 57 1.89 -4.92 0.97
N TYR A 58 1.50 -6.14 0.55
CA TYR A 58 2.36 -7.03 -0.19
C TYR A 58 2.81 -6.42 -1.53
N LEU A 59 1.88 -5.83 -2.29
CA LEU A 59 2.19 -5.20 -3.58
C LEU A 59 3.23 -4.07 -3.44
N ILE A 60 3.00 -3.14 -2.51
CA ILE A 60 3.92 -2.01 -2.26
C ILE A 60 5.26 -2.51 -1.72
N TYR A 61 5.22 -3.42 -0.74
CA TYR A 61 6.42 -3.97 -0.11
C TYR A 61 7.34 -4.65 -1.12
N VAL A 62 6.81 -5.55 -1.96
CA VAL A 62 7.59 -6.28 -2.95
C VAL A 62 8.16 -5.34 -4.02
N GLU A 63 7.35 -4.40 -4.51
CA GLU A 63 7.79 -3.44 -5.53
C GLU A 63 8.97 -2.58 -5.01
N MET A 64 8.86 -2.06 -3.78
CA MET A 64 9.90 -1.24 -3.17
C MET A 64 11.16 -2.04 -2.86
N ARG A 65 11.00 -3.30 -2.45
CA ARG A 65 12.12 -4.22 -2.24
C ARG A 65 12.90 -4.48 -3.53
N VAL A 66 12.19 -4.83 -4.61
CA VAL A 66 12.81 -5.07 -5.92
C VAL A 66 13.49 -3.80 -6.43
N MET A 67 12.90 -2.63 -6.17
CA MET A 67 13.47 -1.35 -6.54
C MET A 67 14.78 -1.06 -5.80
N ALA A 68 14.80 -1.21 -4.48
CA ALA A 68 16.01 -1.02 -3.67
C ALA A 68 17.14 -1.96 -4.09
N PHE A 69 16.81 -3.23 -4.36
CA PHE A 69 17.78 -4.21 -4.86
C PHE A 69 18.40 -3.78 -6.20
N LYS A 70 17.57 -3.26 -7.12
CA LYS A 70 18.06 -2.75 -8.41
C LYS A 70 18.94 -1.51 -8.23
N GLU A 71 18.57 -0.57 -7.36
CA GLU A 71 19.34 0.67 -7.14
C GLU A 71 20.66 0.45 -6.41
N LYS A 72 20.72 -0.57 -5.55
CA LYS A 72 21.95 -0.95 -4.84
C LYS A 72 23.02 -1.53 -5.77
N ARG A 73 22.65 -2.04 -6.96
CA ARG A 73 23.60 -2.69 -7.86
C ARG A 73 24.73 -1.73 -8.26
N PRO A 74 26.01 -2.17 -8.18
CA PRO A 74 27.18 -1.33 -8.53
C PRO A 74 27.11 -0.75 -9.95
N GLN A 75 26.42 -1.44 -10.85
CA GLN A 75 26.23 -1.06 -12.25
C GLN A 75 25.59 0.34 -12.46
N TYR A 76 24.94 0.89 -11.44
CA TYR A 76 24.28 2.19 -11.56
C TYR A 76 24.96 3.32 -10.78
N ASN A 77 25.96 3.02 -9.95
CA ASN A 77 26.71 3.99 -9.13
C ASN A 77 25.83 5.03 -8.39
N ILE A 78 24.63 4.63 -7.95
CA ILE A 78 23.65 5.52 -7.30
C ILE A 78 23.90 5.62 -5.79
N ASN A 79 24.52 4.60 -5.18
CA ASN A 79 24.74 4.45 -3.72
C ASN A 79 23.57 5.01 -2.89
N PRO A 80 22.34 4.51 -3.11
CA PRO A 80 21.16 5.11 -2.50
C PRO A 80 21.13 4.89 -0.99
N SER A 81 20.66 5.90 -0.24
CA SER A 81 20.40 5.75 1.18
C SER A 81 19.35 4.65 1.44
N PRO A 82 19.50 3.83 2.51
CA PRO A 82 18.50 2.83 2.90
C PRO A 82 17.14 3.44 3.27
N PHE A 83 17.09 4.74 3.56
CA PHE A 83 15.87 5.46 3.91
C PHE A 83 15.13 6.06 2.71
N LYS A 84 15.63 5.86 1.48
CA LYS A 84 15.01 6.40 0.25
C LYS A 84 13.58 5.90 0.02
N GLY A 85 13.19 4.77 0.63
CA GLY A 85 11.81 4.31 0.66
C GLY A 85 10.83 5.29 1.31
N LEU A 86 11.27 6.10 2.28
CA LEU A 86 10.44 7.18 2.86
C LEU A 86 10.10 8.22 1.79
N LEU A 87 11.11 8.65 1.01
CA LEU A 87 10.92 9.61 -0.07
C LEU A 87 9.92 9.07 -1.12
N TYR A 88 10.06 7.81 -1.53
CA TYR A 88 9.11 7.19 -2.45
C TYR A 88 7.70 7.06 -1.86
N GLY A 89 7.60 6.75 -0.58
CA GLY A 89 6.34 6.80 0.16
C GLY A 89 5.69 8.18 0.11
N PHE A 90 6.42 9.24 0.49
CA PHE A 90 5.92 10.61 0.46
C PHE A 90 5.46 11.04 -0.93
N ILE A 91 6.29 10.81 -1.97
CA ILE A 91 5.90 11.09 -3.35
C ILE A 91 4.63 10.33 -3.73
N GLY A 92 4.53 9.07 -3.31
CA GLY A 92 3.39 8.20 -3.60
C GLY A 92 2.07 8.62 -2.99
N ILE A 93 2.09 9.23 -1.80
CA ILE A 93 0.85 9.64 -1.10
C ILE A 93 0.34 11.01 -1.55
N ILE A 94 1.18 11.89 -2.12
CA ILE A 94 0.79 13.23 -2.58
C ILE A 94 -0.48 13.20 -3.44
N PRO A 95 -0.55 12.44 -4.56
CA PRO A 95 -1.75 12.40 -5.39
C PRO A 95 -2.98 11.86 -4.63
N LEU A 96 -2.79 10.93 -3.68
CA LEU A 96 -3.88 10.37 -2.88
C LEU A 96 -4.45 11.41 -1.91
N ILE A 97 -3.56 12.13 -1.20
CA ILE A 97 -3.95 13.23 -0.30
C ILE A 97 -4.68 14.31 -1.08
N VAL A 98 -4.17 14.71 -2.25
CA VAL A 98 -4.81 15.75 -3.07
C VAL A 98 -6.24 15.34 -3.44
N ILE A 99 -6.45 14.10 -3.90
CA ILE A 99 -7.79 13.60 -4.23
C ILE A 99 -8.68 13.56 -2.99
N GLU A 100 -8.19 13.05 -1.87
CA GLU A 100 -8.96 12.92 -0.63
C GLU A 100 -9.37 14.29 -0.06
N LEU A 101 -8.47 15.27 -0.08
CA LEU A 101 -8.78 16.64 0.33
C LEU A 101 -9.85 17.26 -0.57
N VAL A 102 -9.78 17.04 -1.89
CA VAL A 102 -10.84 17.49 -2.81
C VAL A 102 -12.18 16.86 -2.42
N LEU A 103 -12.23 15.55 -2.14
CA LEU A 103 -13.47 14.87 -1.70
C LEU A 103 -14.02 15.45 -0.39
N ILE A 104 -13.15 15.82 0.54
CA ILE A 104 -13.54 16.39 1.84
C ILE A 104 -14.04 17.84 1.69
N PHE A 105 -13.36 18.67 0.90
CA PHE A 105 -13.66 20.10 0.79
C PHE A 105 -14.74 20.44 -0.22
N VAL A 106 -15.07 19.56 -1.17
CA VAL A 106 -16.18 19.80 -2.10
C VAL A 106 -17.51 19.84 -1.33
N SER A 107 -18.28 20.90 -1.53
CA SER A 107 -19.63 21.04 -0.97
C SER A 107 -20.60 20.14 -1.71
N PHE A 108 -21.39 19.38 -0.96
CA PHE A 108 -22.48 18.55 -1.50
C PHE A 108 -23.81 19.09 -0.97
N PRO A 109 -24.90 19.01 -1.75
CA PRO A 109 -26.26 19.23 -1.25
C PRO A 109 -26.54 18.38 -0.01
N GLU A 110 -27.43 18.85 0.87
CA GLU A 110 -27.77 18.15 2.12
C GLU A 110 -28.20 16.70 1.88
N ASP A 111 -28.98 16.47 0.84
CA ASP A 111 -29.46 15.16 0.42
C ASP A 111 -28.34 14.17 0.04
N LEU A 112 -27.16 14.69 -0.30
CA LEU A 112 -26.01 13.91 -0.77
C LEU A 112 -24.88 13.81 0.27
N LEU A 113 -25.08 14.28 1.50
CA LEU A 113 -24.05 14.20 2.56
C LEU A 113 -23.65 12.75 2.89
N THR A 114 -24.61 11.82 2.84
CA THR A 114 -24.33 10.39 3.02
C THR A 114 -23.45 9.86 1.88
N LEU A 115 -23.72 10.25 0.63
CA LEU A 115 -22.90 9.87 -0.51
C LEU A 115 -21.48 10.44 -0.37
N LYS A 116 -21.34 11.72 -0.01
CA LYS A 116 -20.04 12.34 0.26
C LYS A 116 -19.25 11.53 1.29
N LYS A 117 -19.89 11.12 2.39
CA LYS A 117 -19.28 10.28 3.42
C LYS A 117 -18.80 8.94 2.88
N ARG A 118 -19.61 8.29 2.05
CA ARG A 118 -19.24 7.01 1.42
C ARG A 118 -18.12 7.15 0.39
N LEU A 119 -18.00 8.30 -0.29
CA LEU A 119 -16.95 8.53 -1.28
C LEU A 119 -15.56 8.58 -0.66
N TYR A 120 -15.34 9.40 0.38
CA TYR A 120 -14.02 9.47 1.03
C TYR A 120 -13.71 8.17 1.81
N GLN A 121 -14.72 7.56 2.45
CA GLN A 121 -14.58 6.24 3.07
C GLN A 121 -14.18 5.16 2.07
N GLY A 122 -14.83 5.19 0.89
CA GLY A 122 -14.57 4.26 -0.20
C GLY A 122 -13.18 4.49 -0.79
N PHE A 123 -12.77 5.74 -1.00
CA PHE A 123 -11.44 6.08 -1.50
C PHE A 123 -10.34 5.58 -0.56
N ALA A 124 -10.55 5.66 0.75
CA ALA A 124 -9.72 5.07 1.79
C ALA A 124 -9.95 3.57 2.02
N GLY A 125 -10.67 2.87 1.14
CA GLY A 125 -11.16 1.50 1.33
C GLY A 125 -10.14 0.51 1.89
N PRO A 126 -8.97 0.28 1.24
CA PRO A 126 -7.91 -0.59 1.77
C PRO A 126 -7.28 -0.13 3.09
N LEU A 127 -7.56 1.09 3.54
CA LEU A 127 -7.09 1.68 4.79
C LEU A 127 -8.24 1.94 5.79
N TYR A 128 -9.48 1.55 5.44
CA TYR A 128 -10.66 1.87 6.21
C TYR A 128 -10.57 1.34 7.65
N TRP A 129 -10.10 0.11 7.84
CA TRP A 129 -9.88 -0.47 9.16
C TRP A 129 -9.08 0.47 10.07
N PHE A 130 -7.99 1.06 9.57
CA PHE A 130 -7.14 1.93 10.36
C PHE A 130 -7.83 3.26 10.66
N SER A 131 -8.43 3.89 9.64
CA SER A 131 -9.18 5.14 9.81
C SER A 131 -10.35 5.01 10.80
N SER A 132 -11.00 3.84 10.82
CA SER A 132 -12.10 3.54 11.73
C SER A 132 -11.62 3.32 13.17
N LEU A 133 -10.43 2.78 13.38
CA LEU A 133 -9.83 2.59 14.72
C LEU A 133 -9.44 3.92 15.38
N ILE A 134 -8.96 4.87 14.59
CA ILE A 134 -8.47 6.15 15.13
C ILE A 134 -9.58 7.20 15.31
N GLY A 135 -10.78 6.97 14.78
CA GLY A 135 -11.97 7.79 15.10
C GLY A 135 -12.93 8.05 13.94
N ASN A 136 -12.66 7.57 12.72
CA ASN A 136 -13.62 7.56 11.60
C ASN A 136 -14.07 8.93 11.04
N GLU A 137 -13.44 10.03 11.47
CA GLU A 137 -13.62 11.40 10.95
C GLU A 137 -12.86 11.66 9.62
N PRO A 138 -13.26 12.67 8.83
CA PRO A 138 -12.60 13.00 7.54
C PRO A 138 -11.07 13.08 7.59
N VAL A 139 -10.52 13.68 8.66
CA VAL A 139 -9.07 13.82 8.82
C VAL A 139 -8.35 12.48 9.00
N HIS A 140 -9.03 11.48 9.58
CA HIS A 140 -8.46 10.16 9.85
C HIS A 140 -8.20 9.35 8.57
N TYR A 141 -9.00 9.57 7.51
CA TYR A 141 -8.75 8.95 6.22
C TYR A 141 -7.48 9.50 5.56
N VAL A 142 -7.24 10.81 5.69
CA VAL A 142 -5.98 11.44 5.23
C VAL A 142 -4.78 10.90 6.01
N ILE A 143 -4.90 10.84 7.35
CA ILE A 143 -3.83 10.34 8.23
C ILE A 143 -3.49 8.88 7.91
N SER A 144 -4.47 8.07 7.50
CA SER A 144 -4.26 6.66 7.19
C SER A 144 -3.22 6.42 6.07
N PHE A 145 -3.02 7.38 5.16
CA PHE A 145 -2.01 7.29 4.11
C PHE A 145 -0.57 7.23 4.63
N VAL A 146 -0.32 7.63 5.89
CA VAL A 146 0.99 7.43 6.55
C VAL A 146 1.40 5.95 6.53
N LEU A 147 0.45 5.01 6.59
CA LEU A 147 0.76 3.59 6.46
C LEU A 147 1.45 3.26 5.13
N LEU A 148 1.11 3.93 4.03
CA LEU A 148 1.77 3.71 2.74
C LEU A 148 3.24 4.12 2.76
N VAL A 149 3.57 5.20 3.49
CA VAL A 149 4.95 5.66 3.69
C VAL A 149 5.75 4.62 4.48
N VAL A 150 5.16 4.10 5.56
CA VAL A 150 5.77 3.06 6.39
C VAL A 150 6.03 1.79 5.57
N ILE A 151 5.06 1.34 4.78
CA ILE A 151 5.21 0.13 3.94
C ILE A 151 6.29 0.34 2.88
N ALA A 152 6.31 1.50 2.23
CA ALA A 152 7.31 1.81 1.22
C ALA A 152 8.72 1.83 1.81
N PHE A 153 8.88 2.41 3.00
CA PHE A 153 10.13 2.37 3.76
C PHE A 153 10.55 0.95 4.10
N LEU A 154 9.67 0.13 4.68
CA LEU A 154 9.98 -1.25 5.07
C LEU A 154 10.36 -2.11 3.86
N GLY A 155 9.65 -1.98 2.75
CA GLY A 155 9.97 -2.68 1.49
C GLY A 155 11.33 -2.28 0.96
N TYR A 156 11.59 -0.97 0.85
CA TYR A 156 12.87 -0.46 0.35
C TYR A 156 14.04 -0.86 1.24
N TYR A 157 13.89 -0.70 2.56
CA TYR A 157 14.92 -1.06 3.54
C TYR A 157 15.26 -2.55 3.45
N ALA A 158 14.24 -3.42 3.36
CA ALA A 158 14.45 -4.85 3.20
C ALA A 158 15.22 -5.18 1.91
N GLY A 159 14.90 -4.53 0.79
CA GLY A 159 15.64 -4.72 -0.46
C GLY A 159 17.07 -4.20 -0.41
N HIS A 160 17.32 -3.11 0.33
CA HIS A 160 18.65 -2.58 0.54
C HIS A 160 19.52 -3.52 1.41
N LYS A 161 18.90 -4.21 2.38
CA LYS A 161 19.55 -5.19 3.26
C LYS A 161 19.55 -6.63 2.72
N ASP A 162 19.13 -6.84 1.48
CA ASP A 162 18.98 -8.16 0.85
C ASP A 162 18.08 -9.14 1.65
N PHE A 163 17.16 -8.59 2.44
CA PHE A 163 16.25 -9.31 3.32
C PHE A 163 14.85 -9.42 2.71
N LEU A 164 14.12 -10.51 3.01
CA LEU A 164 12.76 -10.74 2.53
C LEU A 164 11.88 -11.11 3.72
N LEU A 165 10.87 -10.30 4.04
CA LEU A 165 9.98 -10.52 5.19
C LEU A 165 9.34 -11.91 5.17
N VAL A 166 8.90 -12.36 3.99
CA VAL A 166 8.29 -13.68 3.82
C VAL A 166 9.28 -14.81 4.17
N THR A 167 10.55 -14.68 3.81
CA THR A 167 11.58 -15.67 4.19
C THR A 167 11.76 -15.71 5.70
N PHE A 168 11.82 -14.54 6.34
CA PHE A 168 11.92 -14.45 7.79
C PHE A 168 10.71 -15.04 8.53
N VAL A 169 9.50 -14.80 8.03
CA VAL A 169 8.27 -15.40 8.59
C VAL A 169 8.31 -16.92 8.44
N TYR A 170 8.70 -17.45 7.27
CA TYR A 170 8.84 -18.90 7.08
C TYR A 170 9.88 -19.53 8.00
N ASP A 171 11.03 -18.87 8.18
CA ASP A 171 12.10 -19.36 9.06
C ASP A 171 11.65 -19.35 10.53
N LYS A 172 10.95 -18.28 10.97
CA LYS A 172 10.36 -18.19 12.32
C LYS A 172 9.27 -19.23 12.57
N LEU A 173 8.48 -19.56 11.55
CA LEU A 173 7.41 -20.57 11.65
C LEU A 173 7.92 -22.01 11.46
N GLY A 174 9.23 -22.22 11.24
CA GLY A 174 9.82 -23.54 11.08
C GLY A 174 9.37 -24.29 9.82
N ILE A 175 8.79 -23.58 8.84
CA ILE A 175 8.28 -24.18 7.61
C ILE A 175 9.48 -24.52 6.71
N LYS A 176 9.88 -25.79 6.69
CA LYS A 176 11.02 -26.27 5.89
C LYS A 176 10.80 -25.95 4.41
N ARG A 177 11.59 -25.01 3.88
CA ARG A 177 11.61 -24.67 2.46
C ARG A 177 12.01 -25.89 1.63
N ASN A 178 11.18 -26.24 0.64
CA ASN A 178 11.53 -27.27 -0.33
C ASN A 178 12.72 -26.77 -1.19
N LYS A 179 13.84 -27.51 -1.20
CA LYS A 179 15.12 -27.12 -1.83
C LYS A 179 15.00 -26.71 -3.31
N LYS A 180 13.97 -27.19 -4.02
CA LYS A 180 13.67 -26.82 -5.42
C LYS A 180 13.23 -25.36 -5.59
N THR A 181 12.49 -24.80 -4.65
CA THR A 181 11.97 -23.41 -4.74
C THR A 181 13.08 -22.40 -4.45
N ALA A 182 13.92 -22.67 -3.44
CA ALA A 182 15.09 -21.84 -3.11
C ALA A 182 16.09 -21.71 -4.28
N ARG A 183 16.35 -22.81 -5.00
CA ARG A 183 17.21 -22.81 -6.21
C ARG A 183 16.60 -22.07 -7.40
N ARG A 184 15.27 -22.02 -7.52
CA ARG A 184 14.57 -21.30 -8.60
C ARG A 184 14.54 -19.79 -8.36
N GLU A 185 14.37 -19.37 -7.11
CA GLU A 185 14.47 -17.96 -6.72
C GLU A 185 15.91 -17.45 -6.92
N ALA A 186 16.93 -18.20 -6.49
CA ALA A 186 18.34 -17.83 -6.71
C ALA A 186 18.76 -17.73 -8.20
N ARG A 187 18.00 -18.32 -9.13
CA ARG A 187 18.26 -18.26 -10.59
C ARG A 187 17.43 -17.22 -11.34
N LYS A 188 16.45 -16.59 -10.71
CA LYS A 188 15.56 -15.59 -11.34
C LYS A 188 15.93 -14.13 -11.03
N PHE A 189 17.01 -13.88 -10.29
CA PHE A 189 17.43 -12.55 -9.83
C PHE A 189 18.88 -12.24 -10.16
#